data_AF-A0A416CB48-F1
#
_entry.id   AF-A0A416CB48-F1
#
_cell.length_a   1.000
_cell.length_b   1.000
_cell.length_c   1.000
_cell.angle_alpha   90.00
_cell.angle_beta   90.00
_cell.angle_gamma   90.00
#
_symmetry.space_group_name_H-M   'P 1'
#
loop_
_entity.id
_entity.type
_entity.pdbx_description
1 polymer ?
#
loop_
_entity_poly.entity_id
_entity_poly.type
_entity_poly.pdbx_seq_one_letter_code
_entity_poly.pdbx_strand_id
1 'polypeptide(L)'
;MTKIYLAENFLEADRIISELEANHIFAKKHEIIETSITARMAKPVFEIYVDDKNVEKAVEIIKQTSLSDSDVKSRRMGHRIAALIMVGVIAVGICLSIIL
;
A
#
# COMPACT_ATOMS: atom_id res chain seq x y z
N MET A 1 -17.60 16.40 8.95
CA MET A 1 -16.95 15.53 7.95
C MET A 1 -15.89 16.36 7.26
N THR A 2 -14.63 15.95 7.36
CA THR A 2 -13.45 16.70 6.93
C THR A 2 -12.68 15.91 5.89
N LYS A 3 -12.20 16.59 4.84
CA LYS A 3 -11.32 15.98 3.84
C LYS A 3 -9.95 15.73 4.47
N ILE A 4 -9.46 14.51 4.36
CA ILE A 4 -8.17 14.11 4.94
C ILE A 4 -7.15 13.65 3.89
N TYR A 5 -7.61 13.26 2.70
CA TYR A 5 -6.74 12.72 1.66
C TYR A 5 -7.32 12.97 0.26
N LEU A 6 -6.43 13.09 -0.73
CA LEU A 6 -6.75 13.15 -2.15
C LEU A 6 -5.94 12.05 -2.84
N ALA A 7 -6.62 11.00 -3.28
CA ALA A 7 -6.00 9.89 -4.02
C ALA A 7 -6.05 10.15 -5.53
N GLU A 8 -4.97 9.81 -6.22
CA GLU A 8 -4.82 10.07 -7.66
C GLU A 8 -5.47 9.01 -8.55
N ASN A 9 -5.83 7.86 -7.96
CA ASN A 9 -6.44 6.74 -8.66
C ASN A 9 -7.36 5.93 -7.73
N PHE A 10 -8.20 5.11 -8.35
CA PHE A 10 -9.20 4.31 -7.65
C PHE A 10 -8.58 3.33 -6.65
N LEU A 11 -7.49 2.66 -7.02
CA LEU A 11 -6.86 1.61 -6.22
C LEU A 11 -6.26 2.18 -4.92
N GLU A 12 -5.62 3.33 -5.02
CA GLU A 12 -5.10 4.07 -3.87
C GLU A 12 -6.24 4.49 -2.94
N ALA A 13 -7.33 5.04 -3.49
CA ALA A 13 -8.49 5.43 -2.70
C ALA A 13 -9.10 4.24 -1.94
N ASP A 14 -9.27 3.09 -2.62
CA ASP A 14 -9.83 1.88 -2.06
C ASP A 14 -8.96 1.28 -0.93
N ARG A 15 -7.64 1.32 -1.10
CA ARG A 15 -6.68 0.90 -0.08
C ARG A 15 -6.77 1.77 1.18
N ILE A 16 -6.78 3.10 1.02
CA ILE A 16 -6.88 4.02 2.16
C ILE A 16 -8.20 3.80 2.91
N ILE A 17 -9.30 3.64 2.18
CA ILE A 17 -10.61 3.36 2.79
C ILE A 17 -10.58 2.03 3.55
N SER A 18 -10.04 0.97 2.95
CA SER A 18 -9.92 -0.35 3.59
C SER A 18 -9.12 -0.29 4.89
N GLU A 19 -8.01 0.47 4.90
CA GLU A 19 -7.18 0.64 6.09
C GLU A 19 -7.92 1.43 7.19
N LEU A 20 -8.65 2.49 6.81
CA LEU A 20 -9.47 3.26 7.76
C LEU A 20 -10.60 2.39 8.34
N GLU A 21 -11.28 1.61 7.51
CA GLU A 21 -12.35 0.70 7.94
C GLU A 21 -11.83 -0.44 8.83
N ALA A 22 -10.64 -0.99 8.55
CA ALA A 22 -9.97 -1.98 9.39
C ALA A 22 -9.66 -1.43 10.80
N ASN A 23 -9.48 -0.11 10.92
CA ASN A 23 -9.29 0.60 12.17
C ASN A 23 -10.61 1.18 12.74
N HIS A 24 -11.77 0.69 12.25
CA HIS A 24 -13.11 1.12 12.65
C HIS A 24 -13.41 2.61 12.41
N ILE A 25 -12.72 3.23 11.45
CA ILE A 25 -12.97 4.61 11.02
C ILE A 25 -13.77 4.57 9.72
N PHE A 26 -15.01 5.02 9.78
CA PHE A 26 -15.82 5.16 8.58
C PHE A 26 -15.31 6.33 7.73
N ALA A 27 -15.04 6.03 6.45
CA ALA A 27 -14.57 7.00 5.47
C ALA A 27 -15.54 7.07 4.28
N LYS A 28 -15.72 8.26 3.73
CA LYS A 28 -16.55 8.51 2.55
C LYS A 28 -15.65 8.90 1.37
N LYS A 29 -15.80 8.19 0.27
CA LYS A 29 -15.16 8.49 -1.02
C LYS A 29 -16.01 9.45 -1.84
N HIS A 30 -15.37 10.43 -2.47
CA HIS A 30 -15.99 11.27 -3.48
C HIS A 30 -15.09 11.34 -4.72
N GLU A 31 -15.62 10.93 -5.87
CA GLU A 31 -14.89 11.00 -7.14
C GLU A 31 -15.10 12.37 -7.78
N ILE A 32 -14.01 12.98 -8.22
CA ILE A 32 -13.97 14.26 -8.91
C ILE A 32 -13.22 14.07 -10.22
N ILE A 33 -13.75 14.66 -11.30
CA ILE A 33 -13.05 14.69 -12.58
C ILE A 33 -12.21 15.96 -12.60
N GLU A 34 -10.91 15.82 -12.36
CA GLU A 34 -10.00 16.95 -12.51
C GLU A 34 -9.69 17.14 -14.00
N THR A 35 -10.29 18.16 -14.60
CA THR A 35 -10.02 18.56 -15.98
C THR A 35 -8.88 19.56 -16.00
N SER A 36 -7.70 19.15 -16.44
CA SER A 36 -6.62 20.09 -16.72
C SER A 36 -6.87 20.76 -18.07
N ILE A 37 -7.28 22.03 -18.04
CA ILE A 37 -7.57 22.85 -19.24
C ILE A 37 -6.32 22.90 -20.15
N THR A 38 -5.13 22.94 -19.55
CA THR A 38 -3.84 23.01 -20.25
C THR A 38 -3.42 21.69 -20.87
N ALA A 39 -3.77 20.54 -20.27
CA ALA A 39 -3.40 19.22 -20.78
C ALA A 39 -4.46 18.58 -21.69
N ARG A 40 -5.68 19.15 -21.78
CA ARG A 40 -6.86 18.52 -22.43
C ARG A 40 -7.10 17.08 -21.96
N MET A 41 -6.76 16.79 -20.71
CA MET A 41 -6.96 15.49 -20.08
C MET A 41 -7.88 15.66 -18.87
N ALA A 42 -8.84 14.76 -18.76
CA ALA A 42 -9.71 14.60 -17.61
C ALA A 42 -9.22 13.38 -16.83
N LYS A 43 -8.69 13.59 -15.63
CA LYS A 43 -8.21 12.51 -14.75
C LYS A 43 -9.17 12.40 -13.55
N PRO A 44 -9.74 11.23 -13.26
CA PRO A 44 -10.50 11.05 -12.04
C PRO A 44 -9.56 11.08 -10.84
N VAL A 45 -9.89 11.89 -9.85
CA VAL A 45 -9.25 11.98 -8.53
C VAL A 45 -10.29 11.70 -7.46
N PHE A 46 -9.86 11.20 -6.30
CA PHE A 46 -10.77 10.70 -5.27
C PHE A 46 -10.49 11.38 -3.94
N GLU A 47 -11.44 12.16 -3.46
CA GLU A 47 -11.38 12.77 -2.14
C GLU A 47 -11.92 11.82 -1.07
N ILE A 48 -11.20 11.74 0.05
CA ILE A 48 -11.57 10.89 1.18
C ILE A 48 -11.91 11.78 2.37
N TYR A 49 -13.10 11.56 2.91
CA TYR A 49 -13.65 12.30 4.04
C TYR A 49 -13.87 11.38 5.23
N VAL A 50 -13.62 11.88 6.44
CA VAL A 50 -13.95 11.19 7.70
C VAL A 50 -14.71 12.12 8.63
N ASP A 51 -15.34 11.56 9.66
CA ASP A 51 -15.91 12.36 10.74
C ASP A 51 -14.82 13.14 11.49
N ASP A 52 -15.15 14.35 11.95
CA ASP A 52 -14.19 15.28 12.54
C ASP A 52 -13.54 14.69 13.81
N LYS A 53 -14.29 13.88 14.56
CA LYS A 53 -13.81 13.11 15.73
C LYS A 53 -12.71 12.09 15.41
N ASN A 54 -12.56 11.69 14.15
CA ASN A 54 -11.64 10.64 13.71
C ASN A 54 -10.50 11.19 12.84
N VAL A 55 -10.46 12.50 12.56
CA VAL A 55 -9.47 13.12 11.66
C VAL A 55 -8.04 12.84 12.11
N GLU A 56 -7.72 13.05 13.39
CA GLU A 56 -6.36 12.86 13.90
C GLU A 56 -5.88 11.42 13.73
N LYS A 57 -6.70 10.45 14.15
CA LYS A 57 -6.39 9.02 14.00
C LYS A 57 -6.27 8.61 12.54
N ALA A 58 -7.18 9.10 11.68
CA ALA A 58 -7.16 8.78 10.26
C ALA A 58 -5.90 9.31 9.58
N VAL A 59 -5.47 10.53 9.91
CA VAL A 59 -4.22 11.11 9.38
C VAL A 59 -3.00 10.32 9.84
N GLU A 60 -2.98 9.85 11.09
CA GLU A 60 -1.88 9.02 11.61
C GLU A 60 -1.78 7.67 10.87
N ILE A 61 -2.90 6.98 10.67
CA ILE A 61 -2.96 5.69 9.94
C ILE A 61 -2.49 5.85 8.49
N ILE A 62 -2.90 6.93 7.81
CA ILE A 62 -2.48 7.21 6.44
C ILE A 62 -0.97 7.43 6.38
N LYS A 63 -0.38 8.19 7.32
CA LYS A 63 1.07 8.39 7.38
C LYS A 63 1.83 7.07 7.57
N GLN A 64 1.32 6.18 8.42
CA GLN A 64 1.93 4.85 8.63
C GLN A 64 1.82 3.95 7.39
N THR A 65 0.70 4.02 6.67
CA THR A 65 0.49 3.29 5.40
C THR A 65 1.47 3.74 4.31
N SER A 66 1.67 5.04 4.14
CA SER A 66 2.64 5.58 3.17
C SER A 66 4.08 5.15 3.48
N LEU A 67 4.43 5.00 4.76
CA LEU A 67 5.74 4.49 5.18
C LEU A 67 5.87 2.97 4.98
N SER A 68 4.83 2.20 5.29
CA SER A 68 4.85 0.74 5.17
C SER A 68 5.02 0.27 3.72
N ASP A 69 4.50 1.00 2.73
CA ASP A 69 4.66 0.63 1.32
C ASP A 69 6.12 0.66 0.85
N SER A 70 6.95 1.56 1.40
CA SER A 70 8.40 1.55 1.18
C SER A 70 9.10 0.36 1.84
N ASP A 71 8.62 -0.13 2.98
CA ASP A 71 9.23 -1.24 3.70
C ASP A 71 8.83 -2.62 3.12
N VAL A 72 7.59 -2.77 2.64
CA VAL A 72 7.08 -4.04 2.11
C VAL A 72 7.66 -4.34 0.72
N LYS A 73 7.98 -3.32 -0.09
CA LYS A 73 8.68 -3.50 -1.37
C LYS A 73 10.09 -4.11 -1.18
N SER A 74 10.73 -3.85 -0.05
CA SER A 74 12.01 -4.47 0.32
C SER A 74 11.84 -5.93 0.78
N ARG A 75 10.78 -6.23 1.53
CA ARG A 75 10.57 -7.56 2.13
C ARG A 75 10.07 -8.64 1.17
N ARG A 76 9.35 -8.28 0.10
CA ARG A 76 8.84 -9.24 -0.90
C ARG A 76 9.94 -9.78 -1.83
N MET A 77 11.05 -9.06 -1.98
CA MET A 77 12.21 -9.53 -2.75
C MET A 77 13.15 -10.41 -1.93
N GLY A 78 13.27 -10.18 -0.62
CA GLY A 78 14.16 -10.94 0.27
C GLY A 78 13.77 -12.41 0.45
N HIS A 79 12.47 -12.74 0.53
CA HIS A 79 12.02 -14.12 0.72
C HIS A 79 12.30 -15.04 -0.47
N ARG A 80 12.30 -14.49 -1.70
CA ARG A 80 12.63 -15.27 -2.90
C ARG A 80 14.11 -15.62 -2.98
N ILE A 81 14.98 -14.72 -2.52
CA ILE A 81 16.44 -14.95 -2.49
C ILE A 81 16.79 -15.96 -1.39
N ALA A 82 16.20 -15.83 -0.19
CA ALA A 82 16.45 -16.77 0.92
C ALA A 82 16.05 -18.22 0.57
N ALA A 83 14.93 -18.41 -0.15
CA ALA A 83 14.50 -19.74 -0.59
C ALA A 83 15.48 -20.39 -1.59
N LEU A 84 16.08 -19.61 -2.49
CA LEU A 84 17.04 -20.14 -3.48
C LEU A 84 18.36 -20.57 -2.83
N ILE A 85 18.84 -19.83 -1.82
CA ILE A 85 20.08 -20.17 -1.11
C ILE A 85 19.93 -21.46 -0.31
N MET A 86 18.77 -21.69 0.31
CA MET A 86 18.51 -22.89 1.12
C MET A 86 18.51 -24.19 0.28
N VAL A 87 18.00 -24.16 -0.95
CA VAL A 87 17.99 -25.35 -1.84
C VAL A 87 19.40 -25.70 -2.34
N GLY A 88 20.24 -24.70 -2.61
CA GLY A 88 21.61 -24.92 -3.07
C GLY A 88 22.50 -25.62 -2.05
N VAL A 89 22.38 -25.26 -0.77
CA VAL A 89 23.18 -25.86 0.32
C VAL A 89 22.85 -27.35 0.53
N ILE A 90 21.57 -27.72 0.42
CA ILE A 90 21.13 -29.11 0.56
C ILE A 90 21.66 -29.98 -0.58
N ALA A 91 21.62 -29.49 -1.82
CA ALA A 91 22.13 -30.23 -2.97
C ALA A 91 23.65 -30.46 -2.91
N VAL A 92 24.42 -29.46 -2.48
CA VAL A 92 25.88 -29.58 -2.33
C VAL A 92 26.25 -30.54 -1.20
N GLY A 93 25.52 -30.50 -0.07
CA GLY A 93 25.73 -31.44 1.05
C GLY A 93 25.47 -32.90 0.67
N ILE A 94 24.42 -33.16 -0.12
CA ILE A 94 24.11 -34.52 -0.59
C ILE A 94 25.19 -35.01 -1.57
N CYS A 95 25.64 -34.17 -2.51
CA CYS A 95 26.70 -34.57 -3.46
C CYS A 95 28.03 -34.89 -2.76
N LEU A 96 28.43 -34.12 -1.75
CA LEU A 96 29.67 -34.43 -1.00
C LEU A 96 29.56 -35.75 -0.23
N SER A 97 28.37 -36.07 0.28
CA SER A 97 28.13 -37.29 1.06
C SER A 97 28.13 -38.58 0.22
N ILE A 98 27.97 -38.46 -1.11
CA ILE A 98 27.99 -39.61 -2.03
C ILE A 98 29.41 -39.89 -2.53
N ILE A 99 30.27 -38.87 -2.56
CA ILE A 99 31.65 -38.96 -3.08
C ILE A 99 32.66 -39.34 -1.98
N LEU A 100 32.37 -39.02 -0.70
CA LEU A 100 33.18 -39.40 0.47
C LEU A 100 32.76 -40.76 1.03
#